data_AF-A0A0A6USV0-F1
#
_entry.id   AF-A0A0A6USV0-F1
#
_cell.length_a   1.000
_cell.length_b   1.000
_cell.length_c   1.000
_cell.angle_alpha   90.00
_cell.angle_beta   90.00
_cell.angle_gamma   90.00
#
_symmetry.space_group_name_H-M   'P 1'
#
loop_
_entity.id
_entity.type
_entity.pdbx_description
1 polymer ?
#
loop_
_entity_poly.entity_id
_entity_poly.type
_entity_poly.pdbx_seq_one_letter_code
_entity_poly.pdbx_strand_id
1 'polypeptide(L)'
;MSVTSYLVCPSRQLALGLGKRLRNSDGDLTGFALNDRLTSDDVDMTQALWKFLVDTAGEELVVKFSDAADYEEIASHREISLWADEDRDVSIADYLRDGAQP
;
A
#
# COMPACT_ATOMS: atom_id res chain seq x y z
N MET A 1 5.82 1.87 -15.71
CA MET A 1 4.62 2.59 -15.24
C MET A 1 4.95 3.14 -13.86
N SER A 2 4.73 4.43 -13.57
CA SER A 2 5.29 5.02 -12.34
C SER A 2 4.29 4.99 -11.19
N VAL A 3 4.45 4.05 -10.26
CA VAL A 3 4.04 4.30 -8.87
C VAL A 3 4.80 5.55 -8.43
N THR A 4 4.09 6.55 -7.90
CA THR A 4 4.71 7.81 -7.43
C THR A 4 4.42 8.08 -5.97
N SER A 5 3.74 7.14 -5.31
CA SER A 5 3.32 7.25 -3.93
C SER A 5 3.28 5.87 -3.28
N TYR A 6 3.76 5.79 -2.06
CA TYR A 6 3.74 4.59 -1.22
C TYR A 6 3.11 4.91 0.13
N LEU A 7 2.35 3.95 0.67
CA LEU A 7 2.10 3.84 2.09
C LEU A 7 3.22 2.99 2.70
N VAL A 8 3.86 3.48 3.76
CA VAL A 8 5.11 2.90 4.26
C VAL A 8 5.01 2.68 5.75
N CYS A 9 5.53 1.54 6.20
CA CYS A 9 5.82 1.28 7.60
C CYS A 9 7.34 1.18 7.76
N PRO A 10 8.01 2.25 8.21
CA PRO A 10 9.47 2.29 8.26
C PRO A 10 10.07 1.25 9.21
N SER A 11 9.43 1.02 10.37
CA SER A 11 9.91 0.05 11.37
C SER A 11 9.93 -1.39 10.86
N ARG A 12 9.02 -1.71 9.94
CA ARG A 12 8.89 -3.05 9.32
C ARG A 12 9.55 -3.16 7.95
N GLN A 13 10.07 -2.05 7.41
CA GLN A 13 10.58 -1.97 6.03
C GLN A 13 9.56 -2.50 5.01
N LEU A 14 8.28 -2.15 5.20
CA LEU A 14 7.18 -2.52 4.31
C LEU A 14 6.67 -1.30 3.56
N ALA A 15 6.30 -1.49 2.29
CA ALA A 15 5.66 -0.48 1.46
C ALA A 15 4.47 -1.07 0.68
N LEU A 16 3.45 -0.25 0.44
CA LEU A 16 2.32 -0.55 -0.43
C LEU A 16 2.21 0.54 -1.49
N GLY A 17 2.30 0.18 -2.77
CA GLY A 17 2.19 1.11 -3.88
C GLY A 17 0.78 1.68 -4.00
N LEU A 18 0.62 2.99 -3.79
CA LEU A 18 -0.68 3.66 -3.91
C LEU A 18 -0.92 4.18 -5.34
N GLY A 19 0.11 4.30 -6.17
CA GLY A 19 0.02 4.83 -7.53
C GLY A 19 0.19 6.35 -7.60
N LYS A 20 -0.59 7.02 -8.44
CA LYS A 20 -0.50 8.46 -8.71
C LYS A 20 -1.42 9.25 -7.78
N ARG A 21 -0.89 10.32 -7.17
CA ARG A 21 -1.68 11.31 -6.42
C ARG A 21 -2.74 11.95 -7.32
N LEU A 22 -3.97 11.99 -6.85
CA LEU A 22 -5.06 12.77 -7.44
C LEU A 22 -5.28 14.03 -6.61
N ARG A 23 -5.43 15.16 -7.30
CA ARG A 23 -5.72 16.44 -6.67
C ARG A 23 -7.02 17.03 -7.22
N ASN A 24 -7.78 17.74 -6.37
CA ASN A 24 -8.91 18.56 -6.83
C ASN A 24 -8.41 19.84 -7.52
N SER A 25 -9.35 20.68 -7.96
CA SER A 25 -9.07 22.00 -8.56
C SER A 25 -8.35 22.97 -7.62
N ASP A 26 -8.52 22.79 -6.31
CA ASP A 26 -7.91 23.62 -5.27
C ASP A 26 -6.49 23.14 -4.90
N GLY A 27 -6.07 22.01 -5.46
CA GLY A 27 -4.75 21.42 -5.23
C GLY A 27 -4.69 20.44 -4.05
N ASP A 28 -5.79 20.18 -3.36
CA ASP A 28 -5.86 19.23 -2.25
C ASP A 28 -5.78 17.79 -2.76
N LEU A 29 -5.11 16.93 -1.98
CA LEU A 29 -5.04 15.49 -2.25
C LEU A 29 -6.42 14.86 -1.98
N THR A 30 -7.01 14.27 -3.01
CA THR A 30 -8.33 13.61 -2.92
C THR A 30 -8.26 12.09 -2.97
N GLY A 31 -7.15 11.54 -3.44
CA GLY A 31 -6.97 10.09 -3.49
C GLY A 31 -5.80 9.67 -4.35
N PHE A 32 -5.85 8.41 -4.78
CA PHE A 32 -4.82 7.80 -5.60
C PHE A 32 -5.43 7.01 -6.75
N ALA A 33 -4.67 6.89 -7.84
CA ALA A 33 -5.06 6.09 -9.00
C ALA A 33 -3.92 5.21 -9.50
N LEU A 34 -4.28 4.00 -9.91
CA LEU A 34 -3.42 3.04 -10.59
C LEU A 34 -4.08 2.67 -11.92
N ASN A 35 -3.35 2.76 -13.04
CA ASN A 35 -3.87 2.45 -14.38
C ASN A 35 -5.19 3.19 -14.71
N ASP A 36 -5.26 4.47 -14.38
CA ASP A 36 -6.44 5.33 -14.59
C ASP A 36 -7.71 4.89 -13.84
N ARG A 37 -7.58 3.98 -12.88
CA ARG A 37 -8.64 3.56 -11.95
C ARG A 37 -8.35 4.08 -10.55
N LEU A 38 -9.41 4.49 -9.85
CA LEU A 38 -9.31 4.84 -8.44
C LEU A 38 -8.90 3.60 -7.65
N THR A 39 -7.88 3.75 -6.80
CA THR A 39 -7.44 2.66 -5.92
C THR A 39 -8.52 2.19 -4.96
N SER A 40 -9.50 3.05 -4.64
CA SER A 40 -10.66 2.71 -3.81
C SER A 40 -11.63 1.74 -4.46
N ASP A 41 -11.67 1.70 -5.79
CA ASP A 41 -12.61 0.88 -6.55
C ASP A 41 -11.97 -0.46 -6.98
N ASP A 42 -10.68 -0.61 -6.69
CA ASP A 42 -9.88 -1.79 -6.98
C ASP A 42 -9.91 -2.74 -5.77
N VAL A 43 -10.57 -3.89 -5.97
CA VAL A 43 -10.71 -4.92 -4.94
C VAL A 43 -9.35 -5.47 -4.52
N ASP A 44 -8.42 -5.60 -5.47
CA ASP A 44 -7.07 -6.09 -5.21
C ASP A 44 -6.33 -5.06 -4.36
N MET A 45 -6.39 -3.77 -4.71
CA MET A 45 -5.79 -2.72 -3.90
C MET A 45 -6.38 -2.67 -2.48
N THR A 46 -7.69 -2.83 -2.35
CA THR A 46 -8.37 -2.88 -1.05
C THR A 46 -7.87 -4.05 -0.20
N GLN A 47 -7.70 -5.22 -0.82
CA GLN A 47 -7.14 -6.40 -0.18
C GLN A 47 -5.67 -6.19 0.26
N ALA A 48 -4.82 -5.68 -0.63
CA ALA A 48 -3.44 -5.36 -0.33
C ALA A 48 -3.32 -4.34 0.82
N LEU A 49 -4.20 -3.34 0.86
CA LEU A 49 -4.30 -2.38 1.96
C LEU A 49 -4.65 -3.06 3.28
N TRP A 50 -5.66 -3.94 3.30
CA TRP A 50 -6.02 -4.68 4.52
C TRP A 50 -4.87 -5.53 5.05
N LYS A 51 -4.20 -6.27 4.17
CA LYS A 51 -3.00 -7.04 4.54
C LYS A 51 -1.90 -6.13 5.08
N PHE A 52 -1.62 -5.02 4.42
CA PHE A 52 -0.62 -4.06 4.86
C PHE A 52 -0.93 -3.51 6.26
N LEU A 53 -2.17 -3.09 6.51
CA LEU A 53 -2.61 -2.56 7.81
C LEU A 53 -2.49 -3.61 8.92
N VAL A 54 -2.78 -4.86 8.61
CA VAL A 54 -2.63 -6.00 9.51
C VAL A 54 -1.15 -6.25 9.84
N ASP A 55 -0.29 -6.34 8.82
CA ASP A 55 1.14 -6.64 8.98
C ASP A 55 1.89 -5.51 9.70
N THR A 56 1.25 -4.33 9.82
CA THR A 56 1.80 -3.11 10.41
C THR A 56 0.98 -2.61 11.61
N ALA A 57 0.11 -3.46 12.17
CA ALA A 57 -0.78 -3.08 13.27
C ALA A 57 0.02 -2.55 14.48
N GLY A 58 -0.32 -1.34 14.93
CA GLY A 58 0.34 -0.67 16.06
C GLY A 58 1.64 0.06 15.70
N GLU A 59 2.05 0.05 14.43
CA GLU A 59 3.23 0.76 13.94
C GLU A 59 2.86 2.12 13.33
N GLU A 60 3.84 3.02 13.21
CA GLU A 60 3.67 4.29 12.51
C GLU A 60 3.63 4.08 11.00
N LEU A 61 2.60 4.63 10.36
CA LEU A 61 2.43 4.62 8.91
C LEU A 61 2.63 6.00 8.33
N VAL A 62 3.44 6.10 7.27
CA VAL A 62 3.73 7.34 6.57
C VAL A 62 3.42 7.21 5.09
N VAL A 63 2.85 8.26 4.50
CA VAL A 63 2.67 8.36 3.05
C VAL A 63 3.88 9.09 2.47
N LYS A 64 4.50 8.49 1.46
CA LYS A 64 5.70 8.99 0.81
C LYS A 64 5.46 9.15 -0.68
N PHE A 65 6.02 10.21 -1.24
CA PHE A 65 5.78 10.62 -2.61
C PHE A 65 7.11 10.68 -3.38
N SER A 66 7.06 10.53 -4.70
CA SER A 66 8.24 10.49 -5.57
C SER A 66 9.07 11.77 -5.59
N ASP A 67 8.53 12.87 -5.06
CA ASP A 67 9.22 14.15 -4.88
C ASP A 67 9.86 14.30 -3.50
N ALA A 68 9.72 13.31 -2.61
CA ALA A 68 10.40 13.28 -1.32
C ALA A 68 11.87 12.89 -1.48
N ALA A 69 12.76 13.50 -0.69
CA ALA A 69 14.21 13.26 -0.76
C ALA A 69 14.61 11.82 -0.39
N ASP A 70 13.81 11.14 0.42
CA ASP A 70 14.01 9.77 0.90
C ASP A 70 13.23 8.71 0.09
N TYR A 71 12.63 9.10 -1.04
CA TYR A 71 11.76 8.22 -1.81
C TYR A 71 12.45 6.95 -2.32
N GLU A 72 13.69 7.05 -2.80
CA GLU A 72 14.47 5.90 -3.32
C GLU A 72 14.80 4.87 -2.22
N GLU A 73 15.11 5.34 -1.01
CA GLU A 73 15.35 4.46 0.15
C GLU A 73 14.07 3.67 0.48
N ILE A 74 12.93 4.33 0.45
CA ILE A 74 11.62 3.73 0.71
C ILE A 74 11.18 2.80 -0.42
N ALA A 75 11.47 3.15 -1.69
CA ALA A 75 11.18 2.28 -2.83
C ALA A 75 11.96 0.95 -2.77
N SER A 76 13.00 0.88 -1.92
CA SER A 76 13.76 -0.35 -1.66
C SER A 76 13.15 -1.24 -0.57
N HIS A 77 12.13 -0.77 0.15
CA HIS A 77 11.41 -1.58 1.13
C HIS A 77 10.69 -2.75 0.47
N ARG A 78 10.39 -3.81 1.24
CA ARG A 78 9.60 -4.94 0.75
C ARG A 78 8.21 -4.43 0.37
N GLU A 79 7.88 -4.56 -0.91
CA GLU A 79 6.58 -4.16 -1.43
C GLU A 79 5.56 -5.28 -1.20
N ILE A 80 4.46 -4.95 -0.51
CA ILE A 80 3.26 -5.79 -0.53
C ILE A 80 2.57 -5.51 -1.87
N SER A 81 2.72 -6.43 -2.81
CA SER A 81 2.00 -6.40 -4.07
C SER A 81 1.27 -7.72 -4.25
N LEU A 82 0.02 -7.69 -4.72
CA LEU A 82 -0.73 -8.89 -5.10
C LEU A 82 -0.21 -9.53 -6.39
N TRP A 83 0.75 -8.90 -7.06
CA TRP A 83 1.35 -9.35 -8.31
C TRP A 83 2.76 -9.94 -8.14
N ALA A 84 3.33 -9.86 -6.93
CA ALA A 84 4.59 -10.48 -6.60
C ALA A 84 4.32 -11.95 -6.27
N ASP A 85 4.65 -12.82 -7.23
CA ASP A 85 4.87 -14.25 -6.99
C ASP A 85 5.92 -14.41 -5.89
N GLU A 86 5.53 -14.47 -4.62
CA GLU A 86 6.39 -15.00 -3.57
C GLU A 86 5.58 -15.80 -2.54
N ASP A 87 6.05 -17.04 -2.34
CA ASP A 87 5.65 -18.09 -1.38
C ASP A 87 5.57 -17.65 0.11
N ARG A 88 5.50 -16.35 0.42
CA ARG A 88 5.56 -15.78 1.78
C ARG A 88 4.32 -15.01 2.20
N ASP A 89 3.32 -14.88 1.34
CA ASP A 89 2.09 -14.18 1.68
C ASP A 89 0.98 -15.15 2.07
N VAL A 90 0.63 -15.13 3.36
CA VAL A 90 -0.62 -15.71 3.86
C VAL A 90 -1.76 -15.00 3.12
N SER A 91 -2.62 -15.78 2.47
CA SER A 91 -3.77 -15.21 1.79
C SER A 91 -4.69 -14.52 2.79
N ILE A 92 -5.36 -13.44 2.40
CA ILE A 92 -6.35 -12.76 3.26
C ILE A 92 -7.46 -13.75 3.68
N ALA A 93 -7.78 -14.72 2.83
CA ALA A 93 -8.73 -15.78 3.13
C ALA A 93 -8.24 -16.69 4.28
N ASP A 94 -6.94 -16.97 4.37
CA ASP A 94 -6.36 -17.71 5.48
C ASP A 94 -6.27 -16.84 6.74
N TYR A 95 -6.01 -15.55 6.59
CA TYR A 95 -5.99 -14.59 7.70
C TYR A 95 -7.37 -14.41 8.38
N LEU A 96 -8.44 -14.30 7.58
CA LEU A 96 -9.82 -14.20 8.08
C LEU A 96 -10.33 -15.51 8.71
N ARG A 97 -9.73 -16.66 8.35
CA ARG A 97 -10.08 -17.96 8.92
C ARG A 97 -9.54 -18.11 10.35
N ASP A 98 -8.35 -17.57 10.63
CA ASP A 98 -7.71 -17.63 11.96
C ASP A 98 -8.21 -16.55 12.93
N GLY A 99 -8.58 -15.35 12.42
CA GLY A 99 -9.13 -14.26 13.24
C GLY A 99 -10.58 -14.42 13.70
N ALA A 100 -11.27 -15.50 13.29
CA ALA A 100 -12.68 -15.76 13.55
C ALA A 100 -12.94 -16.76 14.69
N GLN A 101 -11.92 -17.20 15.43
CA GLN A 101 -12.15 -18.02 16.63
C GLN A 101 -12.39 -17.14 17.88
N PRO A 102 -13.52 -17.31 18.59
CA PRO A 102 -13.79 -16.64 19.87
C PRO A 102 -12.94 -17.18 21.03
#